data_AF-A0A5K1ETQ3-F1
#
_entry.id   AF-A0A5K1ETQ3-F1
#
_cell.length_a   1.000
_cell.length_b   1.000
_cell.length_c   1.000
_cell.angle_alpha   90.00
_cell.angle_beta   90.00
_cell.angle_gamma   90.00
#
_symmetry.space_group_name_H-M   'P 1'
#
loop_
_entity.id
_entity.type
_entity.pdbx_description
1 polymer ?
#
loop_
_entity_poly.entity_id
_entity_poly.type
_entity_poly.pdbx_seq_one_letter_code
_entity_poly.pdbx_strand_id
1 'polypeptide(L)'
;MDQPNSSLLSSSFLSQLISQKLNHSNYLTWKRQIVSFIKSHRLYGHIDGTTPTPPKYIDREVKRTVVADQGVGTTAGSEIRFECETLTENNHEYEVWLAHDQSLVAYITSTLSKEVLGGVDDDLTALELWSTLATAYSQVSEARFLQLKRQFQDIKRGMRTVLEYLNEIKGVSDQLAIIGHPVSDKDKVQQALSGLGTEFDIFYTALEVLPVLPSFEDLKAKLFQHEASRVQRQNLIPSNSHHVLITGTHALQGNRTRPWTSQAGMGRGILPTPPGTNTTSTTPRRVPTYFYCNKRGH
;
A
#
# COMPACT_ATOMS: atom_id res chain seq x y z
N MET A 1 31.09 13.65 -31.07
CA MET A 1 31.29 14.63 -29.98
C MET A 1 29.92 15.16 -29.61
N ASP A 2 29.22 14.45 -28.72
CA ASP A 2 27.99 14.95 -28.10
C ASP A 2 28.38 15.40 -26.71
N GLN A 3 28.56 16.70 -26.50
CA GLN A 3 28.68 17.22 -25.15
C GLN A 3 27.37 16.96 -24.39
N PRO A 4 27.41 16.46 -23.15
CA PRO A 4 26.20 16.40 -22.34
C PRO A 4 25.79 17.84 -22.04
N ASN A 5 24.56 18.21 -22.41
CA ASN A 5 23.98 19.52 -22.15
C ASN A 5 24.04 19.83 -20.64
N SER A 6 25.06 20.59 -20.24
CA SER A 6 25.34 21.05 -18.87
C SER A 6 24.22 21.91 -18.28
N SER A 7 23.26 22.33 -19.09
CA SER A 7 22.09 23.11 -18.68
C SER A 7 21.04 22.30 -17.91
N LEU A 8 20.99 20.97 -18.05
CA LEU A 8 19.92 20.13 -17.48
C LEU A 8 20.14 19.77 -15.99
N LEU A 9 21.35 19.97 -15.49
CA LEU A 9 21.71 19.82 -14.07
C LEU A 9 21.87 21.17 -13.36
N SER A 10 21.32 22.24 -13.93
CA SER A 10 21.27 23.54 -13.27
C SER A 10 20.45 23.43 -11.98
N SER A 11 20.95 23.98 -10.88
CA SER A 11 20.28 23.99 -9.56
C SER A 11 18.83 24.51 -9.61
N SER A 12 18.52 25.37 -10.59
CA SER A 12 17.17 25.88 -10.85
C SER A 12 16.22 24.82 -11.40
N PHE A 13 16.69 23.94 -12.29
CA PHE A 13 15.90 22.83 -12.83
C PHE A 13 15.65 21.77 -11.75
N LEU A 14 16.67 21.48 -10.93
CA LEU A 14 16.59 20.48 -9.86
C LEU A 14 15.60 20.90 -8.75
N SER A 15 15.55 22.19 -8.42
CA SER A 15 14.60 22.73 -7.44
C SER A 15 13.15 22.77 -7.94
N GLN A 16 12.93 22.82 -9.25
CA GLN A 16 11.60 22.69 -9.85
C GLN A 16 11.13 21.24 -9.96
N LEU A 17 12.06 20.29 -10.11
CA LEU A 17 11.73 18.89 -10.36
C LEU A 17 11.32 18.13 -9.09
N ILE A 18 11.82 18.54 -7.92
CA ILE A 18 11.62 17.84 -6.66
C ILE A 18 10.88 18.75 -5.70
N SER A 19 9.55 18.63 -5.72
CA SER A 19 8.67 19.39 -4.84
C SER A 19 8.88 19.06 -3.36
N GLN A 20 9.49 17.91 -3.03
CA GLN A 20 9.79 17.52 -1.64
C GLN A 20 11.17 16.89 -1.53
N LYS A 21 12.03 17.50 -0.72
CA LYS A 21 13.35 16.94 -0.38
C LYS A 21 13.22 15.64 0.41
N LEU A 22 14.19 14.73 0.26
CA LEU A 22 14.19 13.46 0.99
C LEU A 22 14.20 13.72 2.50
N ASN A 23 13.26 13.06 3.19
CA ASN A 23 13.17 12.98 4.64
C ASN A 23 12.81 11.54 5.04
N HIS A 24 12.76 11.28 6.35
CA HIS A 24 12.46 9.96 6.92
C HIS A 24 11.05 9.42 6.61
N SER A 25 10.18 10.20 5.95
CA SER A 25 8.78 9.87 5.68
C SER A 25 8.45 9.65 4.21
N ASN A 26 9.26 10.17 3.28
CA ASN A 26 8.90 10.29 1.88
C ASN A 26 9.83 9.55 0.91
N TYR A 27 10.70 8.67 1.42
CA TYR A 27 11.69 7.96 0.61
C TYR A 27 11.12 7.27 -0.63
N LEU A 28 9.97 6.58 -0.53
CA LEU A 28 9.36 5.90 -1.68
C LEU A 28 8.91 6.88 -2.77
N THR A 29 8.28 7.99 -2.37
CA THR A 29 7.83 9.04 -3.28
C THR A 29 9.02 9.77 -3.91
N TRP A 30 10.02 10.13 -3.11
CA TRP A 30 11.28 10.74 -3.55
C TRP A 30 12.04 9.84 -4.53
N LYS A 31 12.21 8.55 -4.18
CA LYS A 31 12.89 7.57 -5.02
C LYS A 31 12.23 7.46 -6.37
N ARG A 32 10.89 7.44 -6.42
CA ARG A 32 10.14 7.38 -7.67
C ARG A 32 10.42 8.59 -8.58
N GLN A 33 10.48 9.79 -8.01
CA GLN A 33 10.78 11.02 -8.75
C GLN A 33 12.22 11.01 -9.30
N ILE A 34 13.19 10.72 -8.43
CA ILE A 34 14.61 10.72 -8.82
C ILE A 34 14.95 9.63 -9.83
N VAL A 35 14.45 8.40 -9.64
CA VAL A 35 14.70 7.32 -10.58
C VAL A 35 14.19 7.66 -11.97
N SER A 36 13.03 8.31 -12.08
CA SER A 36 12.49 8.73 -13.38
C SER A 36 13.42 9.71 -14.09
N PHE A 37 14.00 10.66 -13.35
CA PHE A 37 14.94 11.63 -13.89
C PHE A 37 16.28 11.00 -14.27
N ILE A 38 16.86 10.16 -13.41
CA ILE A 38 18.12 9.47 -13.68
C ILE A 38 17.99 8.61 -14.95
N LYS A 39 16.86 7.93 -15.11
CA LYS A 39 16.55 7.14 -16.31
C LYS A 39 16.43 7.99 -17.57
N SER A 40 15.78 9.16 -17.50
CA SER A 40 15.65 10.04 -18.67
C SER A 40 17.00 10.58 -19.16
N HIS A 41 18.00 10.66 -18.27
CA HIS A 41 19.36 11.13 -18.59
C HIS A 41 20.34 9.98 -18.89
N ARG A 42 19.87 8.73 -18.96
CA ARG A 42 20.70 7.52 -19.18
C ARG A 42 21.80 7.32 -18.13
N LEU A 43 21.65 7.91 -16.94
CA LEU A 43 22.63 7.80 -15.84
C LEU A 43 22.32 6.64 -14.89
N TYR A 44 21.26 5.86 -15.15
CA TYR A 44 20.82 4.78 -14.26
C TYR A 44 21.91 3.72 -14.02
N GLY A 45 22.82 3.53 -14.98
CA GLY A 45 23.91 2.58 -14.81
C GLY A 45 24.89 2.94 -13.69
N HIS A 46 25.03 4.22 -13.35
CA HIS A 46 25.92 4.68 -12.27
C HIS A 46 25.37 4.32 -10.88
N ILE A 47 24.06 4.14 -10.73
CA ILE A 47 23.42 3.81 -9.44
C ILE A 47 23.09 2.32 -9.27
N ASP A 48 23.08 1.55 -10.37
CA ASP A 48 22.83 0.10 -10.37
C ASP A 48 24.12 -0.71 -10.60
N GLY A 49 25.25 -0.04 -10.85
CA GLY A 49 26.55 -0.66 -11.10
C GLY A 49 26.72 -1.27 -12.49
N THR A 50 25.77 -1.07 -13.41
CA THR A 50 25.85 -1.61 -14.78
C THR A 50 26.80 -0.81 -15.68
N THR A 51 27.19 0.41 -15.30
CA THR A 51 28.29 1.16 -15.91
C THR A 51 29.52 1.14 -15.00
N PRO A 52 30.37 0.11 -15.10
CA PRO A 52 31.53 -0.03 -14.24
C PRO A 52 32.53 1.09 -14.46
N THR A 53 33.28 1.42 -13.41
CA THR A 53 34.34 2.43 -13.46
C THR A 53 35.42 2.02 -14.46
N PRO A 54 35.70 2.83 -15.50
CA PRO A 54 36.79 2.55 -16.44
C PRO A 54 38.16 2.58 -15.75
N PRO A 55 39.18 1.90 -16.29
CA PRO A 55 40.55 2.01 -15.79
C PRO A 55 41.02 3.46 -15.86
N LYS A 56 41.71 3.94 -14.83
CA LYS A 56 42.28 5.31 -14.78
C LYS A 56 43.36 5.52 -15.84
N TYR A 57 44.12 4.46 -16.13
CA TYR A 57 45.24 4.48 -17.07
C TYR A 57 45.06 3.36 -18.10
N ILE A 58 45.45 3.61 -19.35
CA ILE A 58 45.47 2.63 -20.43
C ILE A 58 46.89 2.56 -20.98
N ASP A 59 47.38 1.36 -21.23
CA ASP A 59 48.66 1.15 -21.89
C ASP A 59 48.48 1.14 -23.41
N ARG A 60 49.19 2.05 -24.09
CA ARG A 60 49.22 2.15 -25.54
C ARG A 60 50.51 1.56 -26.06
N GLU A 61 50.40 0.50 -26.87
CA GLU A 61 51.54 -0.08 -27.57
C GLU A 61 51.93 0.79 -28.76
N VAL A 62 53.11 1.40 -28.70
CA VAL A 62 53.72 2.11 -29.81
C VAL A 62 54.76 1.19 -30.45
N LYS A 63 54.53 0.81 -31.71
CA LYS A 63 55.50 0.07 -32.50
C LYS A 63 56.52 1.05 -33.08
N ARG A 64 57.70 1.13 -32.46
CA ARG A 64 58.81 1.91 -32.98
C ARG A 64 59.57 1.06 -33.99
N THR A 65 59.67 1.56 -35.21
CA THR A 65 60.48 0.90 -36.25
C THR A 65 61.90 1.43 -36.13
N VAL A 66 62.83 0.58 -35.67
CA VAL A 66 64.24 0.94 -35.60
C VAL A 66 64.91 0.43 -36.86
N VAL A 67 65.28 1.35 -37.76
CA VAL A 67 66.13 1.02 -38.91
C VAL A 67 67.56 0.96 -38.39
N ALA A 68 68.12 -0.24 -38.32
CA ALA A 68 69.54 -0.40 -38.01
C ALA A 68 70.35 0.16 -39.18
N ASP A 69 71.07 1.25 -38.97
CA ASP A 69 72.01 1.78 -39.96
C ASP A 69 73.20 0.81 -40.05
N GLN A 70 73.27 0.04 -41.14
CA GLN A 70 74.43 -0.80 -41.41
C GLN A 70 75.55 0.08 -41.93
N GLY A 71 76.58 0.26 -41.09
CA GLY A 71 77.88 0.76 -41.50
C GLY A 71 78.38 0.01 -42.74
N VAL A 72 78.79 0.79 -43.73
CA VAL A 72 79.31 0.45 -45.06
C VAL A 72 79.83 -0.98 -45.22
N GLY A 73 79.14 -1.74 -46.09
CA GLY A 73 79.72 -2.83 -46.88
C GLY A 73 79.26 -4.24 -46.51
N THR A 74 78.13 -4.69 -47.08
CA THR A 74 77.94 -5.97 -47.82
C THR A 74 76.44 -6.25 -47.94
N THR A 75 75.99 -6.57 -49.15
CA THR A 75 74.61 -6.86 -49.56
C THR A 75 73.98 -8.02 -48.77
N ALA A 76 73.13 -7.73 -47.79
CA ALA A 76 72.07 -8.61 -47.29
C ALA A 76 70.99 -7.79 -46.56
N GLY A 77 69.72 -8.10 -46.83
CA GLY A 77 68.50 -7.36 -46.47
C GLY A 77 68.53 -6.46 -45.23
N SER A 78 68.03 -5.24 -45.39
CA SER A 78 67.69 -4.33 -44.28
C SER A 78 66.73 -5.04 -43.32
N GLU A 79 67.23 -5.47 -42.16
CA GLU A 79 66.41 -6.14 -41.16
C GLU A 79 65.63 -5.08 -40.38
N ILE A 80 64.33 -4.98 -40.65
CA ILE A 80 63.43 -4.08 -39.93
C ILE A 80 63.17 -4.70 -38.54
N ARG A 81 63.74 -4.10 -37.49
CA ARG A 81 63.45 -4.51 -36.10
C ARG A 81 62.33 -3.62 -35.54
N PHE A 82 61.26 -4.27 -35.09
CA PHE A 82 60.16 -3.61 -34.39
C PHE A 82 60.42 -3.68 -32.88
N GLU A 83 60.54 -2.54 -32.23
CA GLU A 83 60.54 -2.43 -30.78
C GLU A 83 59.12 -2.02 -30.33
N CYS A 84 58.53 -2.83 -29.45
CA CYS A 84 57.25 -2.51 -28.83
C CYS A 84 57.52 -1.75 -27.53
N GLU A 85 57.07 -0.50 -27.46
CA GLU A 85 57.12 0.33 -26.25
C GLU A 85 55.68 0.50 -25.73
N THR A 86 55.46 0.20 -24.46
CA THR A 86 54.17 0.40 -23.78
C THR A 86 54.18 1.74 -23.06
N LEU A 87 53.36 2.69 -23.52
CA LEU A 87 53.16 3.98 -22.87
C LEU A 87 51.88 3.97 -22.04
N THR A 88 51.99 4.26 -20.74
CA THR A 88 50.82 4.43 -19.88
C THR A 88 50.25 5.84 -20.06
N GLU A 89 49.03 5.93 -20.58
CA GLU A 89 48.32 7.19 -20.84
C GLU A 89 47.07 7.30 -19.94
N ASN A 90 46.66 8.53 -19.60
CA ASN A 90 45.41 8.77 -18.87
C ASN A 90 44.19 8.38 -19.72
N ASN A 91 43.25 7.67 -19.11
CA ASN A 91 42.02 7.30 -19.79
C ASN A 91 41.02 8.46 -19.79
N HIS A 92 40.73 9.01 -20.97
CA HIS A 92 39.69 10.03 -21.12
C HIS A 92 38.30 9.52 -20.73
N GLU A 93 38.01 8.22 -20.92
CA GLU A 93 36.73 7.63 -20.53
C GLU A 93 36.53 7.61 -19.02
N TYR A 94 37.61 7.46 -18.24
CA TYR A 94 37.56 7.56 -16.79
C TYR A 94 37.16 8.97 -16.33
N GLU A 95 37.75 10.00 -16.93
CA GLU A 95 37.44 11.40 -16.62
C GLU A 95 35.98 11.75 -16.95
N VAL A 96 35.48 11.29 -18.11
CA VAL A 96 34.07 11.48 -18.49
C VAL A 96 33.13 10.72 -17.54
N TRP A 97 33.46 9.47 -17.20
CA TRP A 97 32.68 8.68 -16.24
C TRP A 97 32.63 9.35 -14.87
N LEU A 98 33.77 9.85 -14.37
CA LEU A 98 33.88 10.53 -13.08
C LEU A 98 33.07 11.82 -13.09
N ALA A 99 33.11 12.61 -14.16
CA ALA A 99 32.30 13.81 -14.30
C ALA A 99 30.80 13.51 -14.22
N HIS A 100 30.34 12.42 -14.84
CA HIS A 100 28.94 11.97 -14.76
C HIS A 100 28.56 11.47 -13.36
N ASP A 101 29.43 10.68 -12.72
CA ASP A 101 29.23 10.19 -11.36
C ASP A 101 29.10 11.36 -10.36
N GLN A 102 30.04 12.31 -10.39
CA GLN A 102 30.06 13.47 -9.50
C GLN A 102 28.90 14.43 -9.76
N SER A 103 28.50 14.59 -11.02
CA SER A 103 27.29 15.33 -11.39
C SER A 103 26.03 14.71 -10.77
N LEU A 104 25.98 13.38 -10.71
CA LEU A 104 24.87 12.64 -10.13
C LEU A 104 24.88 12.70 -8.60
N VAL A 105 26.05 12.65 -7.97
CA VAL A 105 26.22 12.88 -6.52
C VAL A 105 25.73 14.29 -6.16
N ALA A 106 26.18 15.33 -6.88
CA ALA A 106 25.73 16.70 -6.67
C ALA A 106 24.23 16.86 -6.86
N TYR A 107 23.65 16.17 -7.85
CA TYR A 107 22.21 16.11 -8.03
C TYR A 107 21.53 15.49 -6.81
N ILE A 108 21.85 14.24 -6.45
CA ILE A 108 21.17 13.53 -5.36
C ILE A 108 21.28 14.32 -4.05
N THR A 109 22.47 14.80 -3.70
CA THR A 109 22.71 15.59 -2.47
C THR A 109 21.89 16.87 -2.41
N SER A 110 21.68 17.57 -3.54
CA SER A 110 20.84 18.79 -3.59
C SER A 110 19.38 18.54 -3.21
N THR A 111 18.93 17.30 -3.37
CA THR A 111 17.54 16.86 -3.13
C THR A 111 17.32 16.33 -1.72
N LEU A 112 18.38 16.21 -0.93
CA LEU A 112 18.31 15.77 0.46
C LEU A 112 17.93 16.94 1.37
N SER A 113 17.14 16.66 2.41
CA SER A 113 16.92 17.63 3.48
C SER A 113 18.18 17.75 4.35
N LYS A 114 18.30 18.85 5.10
CA LYS A 114 19.47 19.10 5.97
C LYS A 114 19.70 17.97 6.98
N GLU A 115 18.62 17.35 7.46
CA GLU A 115 18.67 16.22 8.40
C GLU A 115 19.33 14.98 7.79
N VAL A 116 19.02 14.70 6.52
CA VAL A 116 19.57 13.54 5.80
C VAL A 116 21.00 13.82 5.34
N LEU A 117 21.27 15.05 4.90
CA LEU A 117 22.59 15.47 4.43
C LEU A 117 23.65 15.37 5.52
N GLY A 118 23.31 15.67 6.78
CA GLY A 118 24.25 15.59 7.91
C GLY A 118 24.69 14.17 8.28
N GLY A 119 24.08 13.12 7.71
CA GLY A 119 24.45 11.72 7.93
C GLY A 119 25.08 11.03 6.72
N VAL A 120 25.43 11.79 5.67
CA VAL A 120 26.04 11.28 4.44
C VAL A 120 27.50 11.71 4.41
N ASP A 121 28.41 10.80 4.06
CA ASP A 121 29.83 11.09 3.90
C ASP A 121 30.10 11.94 2.63
N ASP A 122 31.10 12.81 2.68
CA ASP A 122 31.41 13.75 1.60
C ASP A 122 32.07 13.10 0.36
N ASP A 123 32.72 11.93 0.51
CA ASP A 123 33.56 11.29 -0.51
C ASP A 123 32.94 10.02 -1.15
N LEU A 124 31.62 10.02 -1.38
CA LEU A 124 30.92 8.85 -1.92
C LEU A 124 30.76 8.91 -3.45
N THR A 125 30.89 7.76 -4.11
CA THR A 125 30.43 7.60 -5.50
C THR A 125 28.91 7.62 -5.58
N ALA A 126 28.34 7.85 -6.77
CA ALA A 126 26.88 7.85 -6.92
C ALA A 126 26.25 6.50 -6.52
N LEU A 127 26.94 5.38 -6.79
CA LEU A 127 26.54 4.03 -6.41
C LEU A 127 26.50 3.86 -4.88
N GLU A 128 27.55 4.28 -4.18
CA GLU A 128 27.64 4.17 -2.73
C GLU A 128 26.63 5.08 -2.05
N LEU A 129 26.51 6.33 -2.50
CA LEU A 129 25.49 7.26 -2.01
C LEU A 129 24.08 6.69 -2.17
N TRP A 130 23.77 6.19 -3.36
CA TRP A 130 22.47 5.58 -3.65
C TRP A 130 22.20 4.36 -2.76
N SER A 131 23.20 3.50 -2.60
CA SER A 131 23.10 2.29 -1.79
C SER A 131 22.91 2.61 -0.30
N THR A 132 23.66 3.58 0.24
CA THR A 132 23.54 4.04 1.62
C THR A 132 22.17 4.65 1.91
N LEU A 133 21.68 5.51 1.01
CA LEU A 133 20.31 6.04 1.13
C LEU A 133 19.27 4.93 1.02
N ALA A 134 19.49 3.98 0.12
CA ALA A 134 18.56 2.88 -0.06
C ALA A 134 18.49 1.97 1.16
N THR A 135 19.62 1.61 1.78
CA THR A 135 19.63 0.78 2.98
C THR A 135 19.08 1.51 4.19
N ALA A 136 19.47 2.77 4.41
CA ALA A 136 19.03 3.56 5.54
C ALA A 136 17.52 3.84 5.53
N TYR A 137 16.95 4.20 4.38
CA TYR A 137 15.56 4.67 4.30
C TYR A 137 14.57 3.62 3.78
N SER A 138 15.01 2.53 3.12
CA SER A 138 14.08 1.46 2.71
C SER A 138 13.42 0.79 3.91
N GLN A 139 14.19 0.38 4.92
CA GLN A 139 13.65 -0.31 6.09
C GLN A 139 12.71 0.58 6.89
N VAL A 140 13.09 1.85 7.09
CA VAL A 140 12.28 2.82 7.83
C VAL A 140 10.98 3.15 7.09
N SER A 141 11.04 3.32 5.76
CA SER A 141 9.84 3.60 4.96
C SER A 141 8.90 2.39 4.87
N GLU A 142 9.43 1.18 4.70
CA GLU A 142 8.65 -0.06 4.73
C GLU A 142 8.01 -0.29 6.10
N ALA A 143 8.77 -0.12 7.19
CA ALA A 143 8.25 -0.23 8.55
C ALA A 143 7.12 0.79 8.80
N ARG A 144 7.29 2.03 8.35
CA ARG A 144 6.27 3.09 8.44
C ARG A 144 5.03 2.76 7.62
N PHE A 145 5.20 2.24 6.40
CA PHE A 145 4.10 1.78 5.57
C PHE A 145 3.32 0.66 6.28
N LEU A 146 4.00 -0.36 6.78
CA LEU A 146 3.38 -1.47 7.51
C LEU A 146 2.68 -0.98 8.79
N GLN A 147 3.28 -0.04 9.51
CA GLN A 147 2.68 0.59 10.68
C GLN A 147 1.38 1.32 10.32
N LEU A 148 1.40 2.18 9.30
CA LEU A 148 0.21 2.92 8.87
C LEU A 148 -0.87 2.00 8.31
N LYS A 149 -0.49 0.94 7.60
CA LYS A 149 -1.42 -0.08 7.12
C LYS A 149 -2.08 -0.83 8.27
N ARG A 150 -1.30 -1.19 9.30
CA ARG A 150 -1.84 -1.81 10.52
C ARG A 150 -2.77 -0.86 11.25
N GLN A 151 -2.35 0.41 11.43
CA GLN A 151 -3.20 1.44 12.02
C GLN A 151 -4.51 1.57 11.25
N PHE A 152 -4.46 1.65 9.92
CA PHE A 152 -5.65 1.72 9.08
C PHE A 152 -6.61 0.55 9.33
N GLN A 153 -6.10 -0.68 9.42
CA GLN A 153 -6.92 -1.89 9.65
C GLN A 153 -7.45 -2.01 11.09
N ASP A 154 -6.71 -1.51 12.08
CA ASP A 154 -7.08 -1.58 13.49
C ASP A 154 -7.93 -0.39 13.96
N ILE A 155 -8.18 0.62 13.12
CA ILE A 155 -9.04 1.75 13.46
C ILE A 155 -10.46 1.25 13.78
N LYS A 156 -10.84 1.39 15.05
CA LYS A 156 -12.16 1.10 15.59
C LYS A 156 -12.73 2.35 16.26
N ARG A 157 -14.05 2.56 16.14
CA ARG A 157 -14.74 3.71 16.72
C ARG A 157 -14.59 3.76 18.24
N GLY A 158 -14.81 2.64 18.91
CA GLY A 158 -14.75 2.55 20.37
C GLY A 158 -15.70 3.56 21.04
N MET A 159 -15.18 4.36 21.97
CA MET A 159 -15.93 5.42 22.65
C MET A 159 -15.87 6.79 21.95
N ARG A 160 -15.21 6.88 20.79
CA ARG A 160 -15.02 8.15 20.08
C ARG A 160 -16.29 8.56 19.33
N THR A 161 -16.41 9.85 19.03
CA THR A 161 -17.47 10.33 18.16
C THR A 161 -17.27 9.79 16.74
N VAL A 162 -18.36 9.71 15.99
CA VAL A 162 -18.33 9.32 14.58
C VAL A 162 -17.41 10.23 13.75
N LEU A 163 -17.46 11.54 14.00
CA LEU A 163 -16.64 12.55 13.31
C LEU A 163 -15.15 12.33 13.55
N GLU A 164 -14.72 12.13 14.80
CA GLU A 164 -13.32 11.89 15.15
C GLU A 164 -12.81 10.61 14.49
N TYR A 165 -13.62 9.55 14.51
CA TYR A 165 -13.31 8.28 13.86
C TYR A 165 -13.12 8.42 12.35
N LEU A 166 -14.03 9.10 11.65
CA LEU A 166 -13.93 9.30 10.21
C LEU A 166 -12.74 10.21 9.82
N ASN A 167 -12.41 11.18 10.66
CA ASN A 167 -11.23 12.02 10.46
C ASN A 167 -9.92 11.25 10.65
N GLU A 168 -9.86 10.30 11.58
CA GLU A 168 -8.70 9.43 11.77
C GLU A 168 -8.47 8.50 10.57
N ILE A 169 -9.53 7.90 10.03
CA ILE A 169 -9.45 7.10 8.79
C ILE A 169 -8.95 7.95 7.63
N LYS A 170 -9.48 9.18 7.48
CA LYS A 170 -9.02 10.11 6.45
C LYS A 170 -7.53 10.43 6.63
N GLY A 171 -7.12 10.79 7.84
CA GLY A 171 -5.75 11.17 8.15
C GLY A 171 -4.74 10.06 7.88
N VAL A 172 -5.04 8.81 8.25
CA VAL A 172 -4.17 7.67 7.95
C VAL A 172 -4.17 7.35 6.45
N SER A 173 -5.31 7.47 5.78
CA SER A 173 -5.40 7.30 4.32
C SER A 173 -4.58 8.34 3.55
N ASP A 174 -4.63 9.60 3.99
CA ASP A 174 -3.86 10.70 3.40
C ASP A 174 -2.35 10.48 3.63
N GLN A 175 -1.96 9.98 4.81
CA GLN A 175 -0.55 9.58 5.07
C GLN A 175 -0.09 8.42 4.20
N LEU A 176 -0.93 7.41 3.97
CA LEU A 176 -0.64 6.33 3.03
C LEU A 176 -0.51 6.84 1.59
N ALA A 177 -1.35 7.81 1.20
CA ALA A 177 -1.23 8.47 -0.10
C ALA A 177 0.10 9.24 -0.24
N ILE A 178 0.57 9.93 0.80
CA ILE A 178 1.86 10.64 0.82
C ILE A 178 3.04 9.68 0.60
N ILE A 179 2.99 8.48 1.19
CA ILE A 179 4.03 7.44 1.03
C ILE A 179 3.96 6.78 -0.37
N GLY A 180 2.95 7.13 -1.17
CA GLY A 180 2.78 6.65 -2.53
C GLY A 180 1.95 5.38 -2.63
N HIS A 181 1.21 5.03 -1.58
CA HIS A 181 0.23 3.94 -1.52
C HIS A 181 -1.17 4.48 -1.22
N PRO A 182 -1.82 5.16 -2.18
CA PRO A 182 -3.16 5.70 -1.97
C PRO A 182 -4.16 4.56 -1.69
N VAL A 183 -4.95 4.72 -0.64
CA VAL A 183 -6.04 3.80 -0.30
C VAL A 183 -7.24 4.09 -1.20
N SER A 184 -7.83 3.05 -1.80
CA SER A 184 -9.05 3.19 -2.59
C SER A 184 -10.22 3.64 -1.74
N ASP A 185 -11.11 4.46 -2.28
CA ASP A 185 -12.31 4.89 -1.55
C ASP A 185 -13.18 3.70 -1.12
N LYS A 186 -13.19 2.62 -1.91
CA LYS A 186 -13.84 1.35 -1.53
C LYS A 186 -13.27 0.78 -0.23
N ASP A 187 -11.95 0.78 -0.11
CA ASP A 187 -11.26 0.23 1.07
C ASP A 187 -11.45 1.14 2.28
N LYS A 188 -11.47 2.47 2.09
CA LYS A 188 -11.82 3.45 3.14
C LYS A 188 -13.23 3.22 3.67
N VAL A 189 -14.19 2.99 2.77
CA VAL A 189 -15.59 2.72 3.12
C VAL A 189 -15.70 1.38 3.85
N GLN A 190 -15.07 0.32 3.34
CA GLN A 190 -15.09 -0.99 3.99
C GLN A 190 -14.46 -0.93 5.39
N GLN A 191 -13.34 -0.22 5.54
CA GLN A 191 -12.70 -0.04 6.84
C GLN A 191 -13.59 0.75 7.80
N ALA A 192 -14.17 1.87 7.34
CA ALA A 192 -15.10 2.69 8.10
C ALA A 192 -16.32 1.89 8.60
N LEU A 193 -16.84 1.00 7.76
CA LEU A 193 -17.96 0.13 8.11
C LEU A 193 -17.56 -0.95 9.12
N SER A 194 -16.37 -1.54 8.98
CA SER A 194 -15.89 -2.60 9.89
C SER A 194 -15.64 -2.13 11.33
N GLY A 195 -15.27 -0.85 11.52
CA GLY A 195 -14.95 -0.30 12.84
C GLY A 195 -16.10 0.47 13.50
N LEU A 196 -17.27 0.58 12.85
CA LEU A 196 -18.38 1.43 13.29
C LEU A 196 -19.14 0.87 14.50
N GLY A 197 -18.98 -0.42 14.82
CA GLY A 197 -19.65 -1.10 15.93
C GLY A 197 -21.08 -1.56 15.61
N THR A 198 -21.64 -2.44 16.46
CA THR A 198 -22.93 -3.11 16.20
C THR A 198 -24.12 -2.17 16.18
N GLU A 199 -23.97 -0.97 16.76
CA GLU A 199 -25.00 0.07 16.73
C GLU A 199 -25.30 0.64 15.33
N PHE A 200 -24.44 0.34 14.34
CA PHE A 200 -24.64 0.71 12.94
C PHE A 200 -24.88 -0.51 12.02
N ASP A 201 -25.16 -1.70 12.55
CA ASP A 201 -25.41 -2.90 11.72
C ASP A 201 -26.61 -2.72 10.76
N ILE A 202 -27.63 -1.96 11.17
CA ILE A 202 -28.78 -1.61 10.31
C ILE A 202 -28.34 -0.69 9.16
N PHE A 203 -27.36 0.18 9.41
CA PHE A 203 -26.80 1.05 8.38
C PHE A 203 -25.88 0.26 7.43
N TYR A 204 -25.11 -0.70 7.95
CA TYR A 204 -24.31 -1.63 7.16
C TYR A 204 -25.17 -2.45 6.20
N THR A 205 -26.22 -3.10 6.70
CA THR A 205 -27.16 -3.89 5.88
C THR A 205 -27.86 -3.04 4.82
N ALA A 206 -28.25 -1.80 5.15
CA ALA A 206 -28.82 -0.88 4.17
C ALA A 206 -27.84 -0.46 3.05
N LEU A 207 -26.54 -0.38 3.36
CA LEU A 207 -25.48 -0.07 2.40
C LEU A 207 -25.08 -1.28 1.55
N GLU A 208 -25.13 -2.49 2.09
CA GLU A 208 -24.77 -3.73 1.39
C GLU A 208 -25.75 -4.07 0.25
N VAL A 209 -26.98 -3.58 0.35
CA VAL A 209 -28.02 -3.71 -0.69
C VAL A 209 -27.79 -2.73 -1.86
N LEU A 210 -26.91 -1.73 -1.72
CA LEU A 210 -26.64 -0.78 -2.80
C LEU A 210 -25.74 -1.42 -3.89
N PRO A 211 -26.06 -1.24 -5.17
CA PRO A 211 -25.27 -1.81 -6.27
C PRO A 211 -23.87 -1.20 -6.42
N VAL A 212 -23.66 0.00 -5.87
CA VAL A 212 -22.37 0.70 -5.86
C VAL A 212 -22.13 1.27 -4.47
N LEU A 213 -20.97 0.95 -3.89
CA LEU A 213 -20.52 1.55 -2.63
C LEU A 213 -20.34 3.06 -2.82
N PRO A 214 -20.91 3.90 -1.94
CA PRO A 214 -20.76 5.35 -2.03
C PRO A 214 -19.29 5.76 -1.85
N SER A 215 -18.93 6.96 -2.31
CA SER A 215 -17.60 7.51 -2.02
C SER A 215 -17.39 7.68 -0.51
N PHE A 216 -16.14 7.81 -0.05
CA PHE A 216 -15.89 8.05 1.38
C PHE A 216 -16.53 9.35 1.89
N GLU A 217 -16.66 10.35 1.02
CA GLU A 217 -17.31 11.63 1.36
C GLU A 217 -18.83 11.49 1.45
N ASP A 218 -19.43 10.74 0.52
CA ASP A 218 -20.86 10.42 0.57
C ASP A 218 -21.21 9.54 1.76
N LEU A 219 -20.31 8.62 2.14
CA LEU A 219 -20.45 7.81 3.34
C LEU A 219 -20.50 8.70 4.58
N LYS A 220 -19.57 9.65 4.74
CA LYS A 220 -19.60 10.59 5.87
C LYS A 220 -20.94 11.30 5.95
N ALA A 221 -21.41 11.88 4.84
CA ALA A 221 -22.69 12.60 4.81
C ALA A 221 -23.86 11.72 5.25
N LYS A 222 -23.96 10.49 4.71
CA LYS A 222 -25.01 9.52 5.08
C LYS A 222 -24.92 9.11 6.54
N LEU A 223 -23.71 8.98 7.07
CA LEU A 223 -23.45 8.51 8.42
C LEU A 223 -23.74 9.61 9.45
N PHE A 224 -23.43 10.87 9.15
CA PHE A 224 -23.91 12.04 9.92
C PHE A 224 -25.43 12.15 9.92
N GLN A 225 -26.07 11.97 8.76
CA GLN A 225 -27.52 12.02 8.66
C GLN A 225 -28.18 10.90 9.49
N HIS A 226 -27.57 9.71 9.49
CA HIS A 226 -28.02 8.60 10.31
C HIS A 226 -27.83 8.85 11.81
N GLU A 227 -26.68 9.42 12.22
CA GLU A 227 -26.41 9.80 13.61
C GLU A 227 -27.41 10.84 14.12
N ALA A 228 -27.65 11.92 13.35
CA ALA A 228 -28.65 12.94 13.68
C ALA A 228 -30.06 12.34 13.79
N SER A 229 -30.44 11.45 12.87
CA SER A 229 -31.73 10.74 12.91
C SER A 229 -31.84 9.83 14.13
N ARG A 230 -30.75 9.19 14.56
CA ARG A 230 -30.71 8.35 15.75
C ARG A 230 -30.89 9.18 17.02
N VAL A 231 -30.15 10.29 17.16
CA VAL A 231 -30.26 11.20 18.33
C VAL A 231 -31.69 11.74 18.44
N GLN A 232 -32.29 12.16 17.32
CA GLN A 232 -33.67 12.63 17.29
C GLN A 232 -34.67 11.55 17.73
N ARG A 233 -34.50 10.31 17.25
CA ARG A 233 -35.36 9.18 17.68
C ARG A 233 -35.15 8.81 19.14
N GLN A 234 -33.93 8.94 19.67
CA GLN A 234 -33.64 8.68 21.09
C GLN A 234 -34.34 9.71 21.99
N ASN A 235 -34.37 10.99 21.57
CA ASN A 235 -35.07 12.07 22.28
C ASN A 235 -36.60 11.97 22.22
N LEU A 236 -37.15 11.24 21.24
CA LEU A 236 -38.58 11.00 21.08
C LEU A 236 -39.12 9.89 21.99
N ILE A 237 -38.28 9.23 22.81
CA ILE A 237 -38.71 8.31 23.87
C ILE A 237 -38.80 9.12 25.17
N PRO A 238 -39.99 9.54 25.63
CA PRO A 238 -40.10 10.21 26.92
C PRO A 238 -39.79 9.17 28.01
N SER A 239 -38.87 9.51 28.90
CA SER A 239 -38.67 8.83 30.18
C SER A 239 -39.86 9.10 31.09
N ASN A 240 -41.04 8.58 30.74
CA ASN A 240 -42.26 8.61 31.54
C ASN A 240 -42.92 7.24 31.48
N SER A 241 -42.26 6.24 32.07
CA SER A 241 -42.84 4.94 32.39
C SER A 241 -43.88 5.10 33.51
N HIS A 242 -45.06 5.64 33.20
CA HIS A 242 -46.18 5.66 34.13
C HIS A 242 -47.04 4.40 33.95
N HIS A 243 -46.99 3.54 34.97
CA HIS A 243 -48.07 2.69 35.49
C HIS A 243 -49.20 2.29 34.53
N VAL A 244 -49.15 1.07 34.00
CA VAL A 244 -50.36 0.37 33.55
C VAL A 244 -51.11 -0.11 34.80
N LEU A 245 -52.09 0.66 35.26
CA LEU A 245 -53.09 0.19 36.23
C LEU A 245 -54.05 -0.78 35.52
N ILE A 246 -53.86 -2.07 35.74
CA ILE A 246 -54.89 -3.08 35.46
C ILE A 246 -55.88 -3.03 36.64
N THR A 247 -56.97 -2.27 36.49
CA THR A 247 -58.10 -2.32 37.42
C THR A 247 -58.98 -3.53 37.08
N GLY A 248 -58.90 -4.55 37.93
CA GLY A 248 -59.82 -5.67 37.92
C GLY A 248 -61.24 -5.22 38.28
N THR A 249 -62.22 -5.67 37.52
CA THR A 249 -63.64 -5.64 37.91
C THR A 249 -64.11 -7.07 38.10
N HIS A 250 -64.21 -7.47 39.37
CA HIS A 250 -65.07 -8.56 39.79
C HIS A 250 -66.50 -8.02 39.89
N ALA A 251 -67.45 -8.68 39.23
CA ALA A 251 -68.87 -8.61 39.58
C ALA A 251 -69.47 -10.01 39.55
N LEU A 252 -70.17 -10.33 40.64
CA LEU A 252 -70.62 -11.63 41.09
C LEU A 252 -71.99 -12.02 40.47
N GLN A 253 -72.11 -13.31 40.15
CA GLN A 253 -73.24 -14.18 40.53
C GLN A 253 -74.60 -14.07 39.80
N GLY A 254 -75.03 -15.19 39.22
CA GLY A 254 -76.40 -15.38 38.71
C GLY A 254 -76.63 -16.75 38.07
N ASN A 255 -76.96 -17.75 38.88
CA ASN A 255 -77.31 -19.12 38.49
C ASN A 255 -78.81 -19.21 38.13
N ARG A 256 -79.20 -19.88 37.02
CA ARG A 256 -80.41 -20.75 36.86
C ARG A 256 -80.66 -21.23 35.41
N THR A 257 -80.37 -22.51 35.19
CA THR A 257 -81.23 -23.58 34.61
C THR A 257 -82.13 -23.37 33.37
N ARG A 258 -81.75 -24.07 32.27
CA ARG A 258 -82.52 -25.00 31.37
C ARG A 258 -83.71 -24.47 30.51
N PRO A 259 -84.19 -25.22 29.49
CA PRO A 259 -83.49 -25.92 28.38
C PRO A 259 -84.25 -25.81 27.02
N TRP A 260 -83.64 -26.18 25.88
CA TRP A 260 -84.41 -26.75 24.76
C TRP A 260 -83.60 -27.79 23.98
N THR A 261 -84.15 -29.00 23.97
CA THR A 261 -83.75 -30.28 23.37
C THR A 261 -84.13 -30.34 21.88
N SER A 262 -83.22 -30.70 20.97
CA SER A 262 -82.96 -32.03 20.39
C SER A 262 -83.94 -32.54 19.32
N GLN A 263 -83.42 -32.85 18.13
CA GLN A 263 -83.79 -34.03 17.35
C GLN A 263 -82.54 -34.42 16.53
N ALA A 264 -81.73 -35.39 16.97
CA ALA A 264 -81.82 -36.83 16.69
C ALA A 264 -81.69 -37.14 15.18
N GLY A 265 -80.81 -38.02 14.70
CA GLY A 265 -79.95 -39.01 15.34
C GLY A 265 -78.88 -39.48 14.34
N MET A 266 -77.76 -40.00 14.83
CA MET A 266 -77.44 -41.43 14.94
C MET A 266 -76.30 -41.79 13.98
N GLY A 267 -75.15 -42.15 14.55
CA GLY A 267 -73.98 -42.58 13.80
C GLY A 267 -72.81 -42.92 14.71
N ARG A 268 -72.89 -44.10 15.33
CA ARG A 268 -71.81 -44.92 15.93
C ARG A 268 -70.42 -44.56 15.35
N GLY A 269 -69.34 -44.31 16.08
CA GLY A 269 -68.76 -45.02 17.23
C GLY A 269 -67.23 -45.14 16.97
N ILE A 270 -66.45 -45.27 18.05
CA ILE A 270 -65.02 -45.69 18.10
C ILE A 270 -63.95 -44.56 18.02
N LEU A 271 -63.52 -44.09 19.21
CA LEU A 271 -62.09 -43.90 19.57
C LEU A 271 -61.46 -45.30 19.78
N PRO A 272 -60.12 -45.54 19.70
CA PRO A 272 -59.05 -44.65 20.20
C PRO A 272 -57.72 -44.60 19.38
N THR A 273 -56.97 -43.54 19.71
CA THR A 273 -55.51 -43.30 19.87
C THR A 273 -54.41 -44.35 19.49
N PRO A 274 -53.13 -43.91 19.36
CA PRO A 274 -52.07 -44.42 18.47
C PRO A 274 -51.14 -45.47 19.13
N PRO A 275 -50.14 -45.97 18.38
CA PRO A 275 -48.75 -45.91 18.86
C PRO A 275 -47.78 -45.53 17.71
N GLY A 276 -46.67 -44.80 17.89
CA GLY A 276 -45.69 -44.93 18.95
C GLY A 276 -44.60 -45.91 18.51
N THR A 277 -43.46 -45.39 18.02
CA THR A 277 -42.08 -45.66 18.49
C THR A 277 -41.03 -45.75 17.37
N ASN A 278 -39.98 -44.93 17.60
CA ASN A 278 -38.56 -45.26 17.51
C ASN A 278 -37.83 -45.38 16.15
N THR A 279 -36.90 -44.42 16.03
CA THR A 279 -35.48 -44.56 15.65
C THR A 279 -35.15 -45.01 14.24
N THR A 280 -34.63 -44.07 13.45
CA THR A 280 -33.21 -44.06 13.07
C THR A 280 -32.80 -42.68 12.56
N SER A 281 -31.70 -42.18 13.12
CA SER A 281 -30.96 -41.00 12.67
C SER A 281 -30.37 -41.20 11.27
N THR A 282 -30.57 -40.28 10.34
CA THR A 282 -29.54 -39.97 9.33
C THR A 282 -29.74 -38.58 8.72
N THR A 283 -28.89 -37.63 9.11
CA THR A 283 -28.68 -36.37 8.39
C THR A 283 -27.72 -36.63 7.21
N PRO A 284 -27.92 -36.03 6.02
CA PRO A 284 -26.85 -36.01 5.03
C PRO A 284 -25.98 -34.76 5.26
N ARG A 285 -24.82 -34.94 5.91
CA ARG A 285 -23.74 -33.94 5.94
C ARG A 285 -23.19 -33.77 4.52
N ARG A 286 -23.28 -32.56 3.96
CA ARG A 286 -22.47 -32.13 2.81
C ARG A 286 -21.03 -31.93 3.28
N VAL A 287 -20.08 -32.59 2.63
CA VAL A 287 -18.64 -32.42 2.86
C VAL A 287 -18.08 -31.42 1.82
N PRO A 288 -17.32 -30.38 2.20
CA PRO A 288 -16.69 -29.47 1.24
C PRO A 288 -15.46 -30.08 0.59
N THR A 289 -15.22 -29.74 -0.67
CA THR A 289 -14.02 -30.13 -1.46
C THR A 289 -12.95 -29.03 -1.43
N TYR A 290 -11.69 -29.41 -1.19
CA TYR A 290 -10.53 -28.52 -1.17
C TYR A 290 -10.06 -28.15 -2.59
N PHE A 291 -9.85 -26.86 -2.85
CA PHE A 291 -9.78 -26.25 -4.19
C PHE A 291 -8.49 -26.51 -4.97
N TYR A 292 -7.44 -27.09 -4.37
CA TYR A 292 -6.14 -27.27 -5.04
C TYR A 292 -5.80 -28.72 -5.44
N CYS A 293 -6.58 -29.73 -5.06
CA CYS A 293 -6.25 -31.13 -5.41
C CYS A 293 -7.44 -32.04 -5.81
N ASN A 294 -8.67 -31.54 -5.87
CA ASN A 294 -9.87 -32.25 -6.38
C ASN A 294 -10.04 -33.73 -5.95
N LYS A 295 -9.68 -34.07 -4.71
CA LYS A 295 -10.05 -35.35 -4.06
C LYS A 295 -10.91 -35.10 -2.82
N ARG A 296 -11.90 -35.97 -2.58
CA ARG A 296 -12.81 -35.88 -1.41
C ARG A 296 -12.20 -36.62 -0.20
N GLY A 297 -12.19 -35.97 0.97
CA GLY A 297 -11.94 -36.62 2.26
C GLY A 297 -10.55 -36.44 2.86
N HIS A 298 -10.12 -35.19 3.06
CA HIS A 298 -9.00 -34.87 3.94
C HIS A 298 -9.50 -34.10 5.17
#